data_AF-A0AAT9RZD4-F1
#
_entry.id   AF-A0AAT9RZD4-F1
#
_cell.length_a   1.000
_cell.length_b   1.000
_cell.length_c   1.000
_cell.angle_alpha   90.00
_cell.angle_beta   90.00
_cell.angle_gamma   90.00
#
_symmetry.space_group_name_H-M   'P 1'
#
loop_
_entity.id
_entity.type
_entity.pdbx_description
1 polymer ?
#
loop_
_entity_poly.entity_id
_entity_poly.type
_entity_poly.pdbx_seq_one_letter_code
_entity_poly.pdbx_strand_id
1 'polypeptide(L)' 'MNGRMVLGRFPAGGPRGSWPAEEFAHAARLEGQQAEVVMDIATDMFLVIVRGADAAAGAAA' A
#
# COMPACT_ATOMS: atom_id res chain seq x y z
N MET A 1 6.03 -11.13 13.93
CA MET A 1 5.90 -11.15 12.45
C MET A 1 5.11 -9.91 12.07
N ASN A 2 5.78 -8.83 11.70
CA ASN A 2 5.11 -7.57 11.34
C ASN A 2 4.50 -7.75 9.95
N GLY A 3 3.33 -8.37 9.91
CA GLY A 3 2.64 -8.77 8.69
C GLY A 3 2.23 -7.55 7.88
N ARG A 4 2.95 -7.29 6.79
CA ARG A 4 2.43 -6.47 5.70
C ARG A 4 1.56 -7.38 4.85
N MET A 5 0.29 -7.03 4.70
CA MET A 5 -0.63 -7.74 3.82
C MET A 5 -0.84 -6.92 2.55
N VAL A 6 -0.78 -7.57 1.39
CA VAL A 6 -1.11 -6.92 0.11
C VAL A 6 -2.63 -6.94 -0.08
N LEU A 7 -3.23 -5.77 -0.26
CA LEU A 7 -4.65 -5.61 -0.59
C LEU A 7 -4.90 -5.54 -2.09
N GLY A 8 -3.96 -4.99 -2.86
CA GLY A 8 -4.13 -4.77 -4.30
C GLY A 8 -2.81 -4.68 -5.06
N ARG A 9 -2.85 -4.99 -6.35
CA ARG A 9 -1.72 -4.91 -7.28
C ARG A 9 -2.15 -4.12 -8.52
N PHE A 10 -1.31 -3.17 -8.95
CA PHE A 10 -1.58 -2.26 -10.05
C PHE A 10 -0.34 -2.16 -10.94
N PRO A 11 -0.47 -2.23 -12.28
CA PRO A 11 0.67 -2.13 -13.18
C PRO A 11 1.29 -0.74 -13.15
N ALA A 12 2.62 -0.65 -13.11
CA ALA A 12 3.32 0.64 -13.06
C ALA A 12 3.34 1.37 -14.41
N GLY A 13 3.35 0.63 -15.53
CA GLY A 13 3.40 1.19 -16.89
C GLY A 13 2.10 1.78 -17.44
N GLY A 14 1.05 1.95 -16.63
CA GLY A 14 -0.23 2.52 -17.08
C GLY A 14 -0.13 4.04 -17.37
N PRO A 15 -1.03 4.61 -18.20
CA PRO A 15 -0.98 6.04 -18.57
C PRO A 15 -1.21 7.01 -17.40
N ARG A 16 -1.61 6.49 -16.23
CA ARG A 16 -1.85 7.26 -15.00
C ARG A 16 -0.81 6.99 -13.91
N GLY A 17 0.25 6.25 -14.20
CA GLY A 17 1.27 5.89 -13.21
C GLY A 17 0.67 5.23 -11.96
N SER A 18 1.05 5.72 -10.78
CA SER A 18 0.60 5.21 -9.47
C SER A 18 -0.84 5.57 -9.10
N TRP A 19 -1.49 6.49 -9.82
CA TRP A 19 -2.79 7.05 -9.42
C TRP A 19 -3.87 6.00 -9.07
N PRO A 20 -4.06 4.89 -9.84
CA PRO A 20 -5.03 3.86 -9.46
C PRO A 20 -4.73 3.18 -8.12
N ALA A 21 -3.44 2.98 -7.81
CA ALA A 21 -3.02 2.42 -6.53
C ALA A 21 -3.21 3.43 -5.39
N GLU A 22 -2.98 4.72 -5.66
CA GLU A 22 -3.18 5.81 -4.70
C GLU A 22 -4.66 5.99 -4.34
N GLU A 23 -5.56 5.97 -5.32
CA GLU A 23 -7.01 6.03 -5.09
C GLU A 23 -7.51 4.84 -4.26
N PHE A 24 -7.03 3.63 -4.57
CA PHE A 24 -7.37 2.43 -3.79
C PHE A 24 -6.85 2.53 -2.36
N ALA A 25 -5.60 2.94 -2.17
CA ALA A 25 -5.02 3.16 -0.84
C ALA A 25 -5.76 4.26 -0.07
N HIS A 26 -6.20 5.33 -0.75
CA HIS A 26 -7.00 6.39 -0.16
C HIS A 26 -8.36 5.86 0.32
N ALA A 27 -9.07 5.08 -0.50
CA ALA A 27 -10.32 4.44 -0.09
C ALA A 27 -10.13 3.53 1.13
N ALA A 28 -9.09 2.69 1.13
CA ALA A 28 -8.77 1.84 2.28
C ALA A 28 -8.47 2.65 3.56
N ARG A 29 -7.84 3.82 3.44
CA ARG A 29 -7.63 4.73 4.60
C ARG A 29 -8.92 5.36 5.10
N LEU A 30 -9.85 5.71 4.21
CA LEU A 30 -11.19 6.18 4.60
C LEU A 30 -11.96 5.10 5.37
N GLU A 31 -11.68 3.82 5.10
CA GLU A 31 -12.20 2.67 5.85
C GLU A 31 -11.42 2.37 7.15
N GLY A 32 -10.42 3.19 7.50
CA GLY A 32 -9.63 3.05 8.72
C GLY A 32 -8.41 2.13 8.61
N GLN A 33 -8.08 1.65 7.41
CA GLN A 33 -6.92 0.79 7.19
C GLN A 33 -5.64 1.63 7.05
N GLN A 34 -4.53 1.18 7.64
CA GLN A 34 -3.21 1.81 7.46
C GLN A 34 -2.59 1.37 6.13
N ALA A 35 -3.23 1.77 5.02
CA ALA A 35 -2.85 1.40 3.67
C ALA A 35 -1.70 2.26 3.13
N GLU A 36 -0.80 1.67 2.35
CA GLU A 36 0.36 2.31 1.73
C GLU A 36 0.58 1.78 0.32
N VAL A 37 1.06 2.65 -0.57
CA VAL A 37 1.49 2.26 -1.91
C VAL A 37 3.00 2.04 -1.89
N VAL A 38 3.45 0.87 -2.34
CA VAL A 38 4.87 0.51 -2.46
C VAL A 38 5.14 0.07 -3.89
N MET A 39 6.26 0.49 -4.46
CA MET A 39 6.69 0.01 -5.77
C MET A 39 7.48 -1.29 -5.64
N ASP A 40 7.01 -2.34 -6.29
CA ASP A 40 7.75 -3.58 -6.51
C ASP A 40 8.51 -3.48 -7.85
N ILE A 41 9.82 -3.28 -7.72
CA ILE A 41 10.73 -3.12 -8.86
C ILE A 41 10.85 -4.43 -9.65
N ALA A 42 10.75 -5.60 -9.00
CA ALA A 42 10.98 -6.87 -9.66
C ALA A 42 9.83 -7.24 -10.62
N THR A 43 8.61 -6.81 -10.29
CA THR A 43 7.41 -7.12 -11.07
C THR A 43 6.83 -5.93 -11.82
N ASP A 44 7.44 -4.74 -11.69
CA ASP A 44 6.96 -3.47 -12.25
C ASP A 44 5.51 -3.17 -11.83
N MET A 45 5.24 -3.31 -10.54
CA MET A 45 3.90 -3.17 -9.96
C MET A 45 3.90 -2.19 -8.79
N PHE A 46 2.83 -1.40 -8.69
CA PHE A 46 2.45 -0.77 -7.45
C PHE A 46 1.63 -1.74 -6.61
N LEU A 47 2.04 -1.95 -5.37
CA LEU A 47 1.36 -2.78 -4.39
C LEU A 47 0.69 -1.86 -3.37
N VAL A 48 -0.59 -2.08 -3.10
CA VAL A 48 -1.24 -1.49 -1.93
C VAL A 48 -1.12 -2.49 -0.79
N ILE A 49 -0.45 -2.10 0.28
CA ILE A 49 -0.26 -2.91 1.48
C ILE A 49 -0.94 -2.28 2.68
N VAL A 50 -1.30 -3.09 3.67
CA VAL A 50 -1.65 -2.61 5.02
C VAL A 50 -0.61 -3.07 6.02
N ARG A 51 -0.26 -2.18 6.95
CA ARG A 51 0.54 -2.54 8.12
C ARG A 51 -0.36 -3.13 9.21
N GLY A 52 -0.08 -4.36 9.65
CA GLY A 52 -0.72 -4.92 10.84
C GLY A 52 -0.40 -4.09 12.08
N ALA A 53 -1.30 -4.12 13.07
CA ALA A 53 -1.32 -3.28 14.27
C ALA A 53 -0.01 -3.26 15.10
N ASP A 54 0.90 -4.21 14.89
CA ASP A 54 2.21 -4.29 15.55
C ASP A 54 3.27 -3.28 15.04
N ALA A 55 3.00 -2.56 13.95
CA ALA A 55 3.96 -1.58 13.40
C ALA A 55 3.74 -0.14 13.89
N ALA A 56 2.59 0.17 14.48
CA ALA A 56 2.27 1.52 14.99
C ALA A 56 3.00 1.84 16.32
N ALA A 57 3.49 0.82 17.04
CA ALA A 57 4.23 0.99 18.29
C ALA A 57 5.70 1.47 18.12
N GLY A 58 6.18 1.63 16.88
CA GLY A 58 7.60 1.96 16.61
C GLY A 58 7.89 3.35 16.07
N ALA A 59 6.89 4.21 15.87
CA ALA A 59 7.06 5.55 15.30
C ALA A 59 6.67 6.69 16.27
N ALA A 60 6.83 6.44 17.57
CA ALA A 60 6.81 7.43 18.62
C ALA A 60 7.90 7.08 19.66
N ALA A 61 9.14 7.41 19.34
CA ALA A 61 10.27 7.47 20.27
C ALA A 61 11.30 8.48 19.76
#